data_AF-A0A151SRN0-F1
#
_entry.id   AF-A0A151SRN0-F1
#
_cell.length_a   1.000
_cell.length_b   1.000
_cell.length_c   1.000
_cell.angle_alpha   90.00
_cell.angle_beta   90.00
_cell.angle_gamma   90.00
#
_symmetry.space_group_name_H-M   'P 1'
#
loop_
_entity.id
_entity.type
_entity.pdbx_description
1 polymer ?
#
loop_
_entity_poly.entity_id
_entity_poly.type
_entity_poly.pdbx_seq_one_letter_code
_entity_poly.pdbx_strand_id
1 'polypeptide(L)'
;MRKHTSGREILRPTPTRFVTNFIVLQSILAQKDALRAMVTSKEWTSSTYAKEAKAKKFVEQVLDSGFWTKCVDIVKLTEPFVRVLRIVDKEDKPAMGFLYQAIHKAREEIMKKV
;
A
#
# COMPACT_ATOMS: atom_id res chain seq x y z
N MET A 1 -12.12 3.44 -13.29
CA MET A 1 -10.87 3.51 -12.50
C MET A 1 -9.89 4.57 -13.00
N ARG A 2 -9.25 4.44 -14.17
CA ARG A 2 -8.24 5.41 -14.67
C ARG A 2 -8.71 6.88 -14.73
N LYS A 3 -9.98 7.13 -15.05
CA LYS A 3 -10.58 8.48 -15.03
C LYS A 3 -10.55 9.15 -13.65
N HIS A 4 -10.73 8.37 -12.58
CA HIS A 4 -10.74 8.90 -11.20
C HIS A 4 -9.33 8.94 -10.61
N THR A 5 -8.44 8.03 -11.02
CA THR A 5 -7.04 8.00 -10.53
C THR A 5 -6.09 8.92 -11.33
N SER A 6 -6.63 9.80 -12.19
CA SER A 6 -5.82 10.66 -13.09
C SER A 6 -4.79 9.88 -13.91
N GLY A 7 -5.16 8.68 -14.36
CA GLY A 7 -4.27 7.79 -15.11
C GLY A 7 -3.18 7.09 -14.29
N ARG A 8 -3.08 7.34 -12.97
CA ARG A 8 -2.08 6.68 -12.12
C ARG A 8 -2.38 5.20 -11.96
N GLU A 9 -1.36 4.37 -12.12
CA GLU A 9 -1.46 2.93 -11.94
C GLU A 9 -1.32 2.54 -10.47
N ILE A 10 -2.26 1.72 -10.00
CA ILE A 10 -2.26 1.17 -8.65
C ILE A 10 -1.18 0.08 -8.54
N LEU A 11 -1.12 -0.79 -9.55
CA LEU A 11 -0.08 -1.79 -9.68
C LEU A 11 1.18 -1.13 -10.22
N ARG A 12 2.26 -1.18 -9.44
CA ARG A 12 3.59 -0.75 -9.87
C ARG A 12 4.55 -1.92 -9.65
N PRO A 13 4.71 -2.80 -10.64
CA PRO A 13 5.64 -3.92 -10.54
C PRO A 13 7.05 -3.40 -10.24
N THR A 14 7.64 -3.82 -9.13
CA THR A 14 9.06 -3.59 -8.84
C THR A 14 9.84 -4.90 -8.98
N PRO A 15 11.13 -4.85 -9.38
CA PRO A 15 11.97 -6.04 -9.53
C PRO A 15 12.00 -6.90 -8.24
N THR A 16 11.98 -6.25 -7.08
CA THR A 16 11.94 -6.92 -5.78
C THR A 16 10.50 -7.23 -5.37
N ARG A 17 10.09 -8.50 -5.53
CA ARG A 17 8.76 -9.00 -5.17
C ARG A 17 8.26 -8.61 -3.77
N PHE A 18 9.16 -8.49 -2.79
CA PHE A 18 8.84 -8.10 -1.41
C PHE A 18 8.38 -6.64 -1.28
N VAL A 19 8.91 -5.77 -2.13
CA VAL A 19 8.60 -4.34 -2.14
C VAL A 19 7.34 -4.05 -2.96
N THR A 20 7.00 -4.92 -3.91
CA THR A 20 5.83 -4.77 -4.77
C THR A 20 4.54 -4.63 -3.97
N ASN A 21 4.29 -5.51 -2.99
CA ASN A 21 3.07 -5.44 -2.16
C ASN A 21 3.00 -4.14 -1.35
N PHE A 22 4.13 -3.69 -0.81
CA PHE A 22 4.22 -2.44 -0.06
C PHE A 22 3.93 -1.21 -0.95
N ILE A 23 4.55 -1.16 -2.14
CA ILE A 23 4.34 -0.06 -3.11
C ILE A 23 2.90 -0.05 -3.61
N VAL A 24 2.32 -1.22 -3.90
CA VAL A 24 0.91 -1.33 -4.29
C VAL A 24 0.01 -0.78 -3.19
N LEU A 25 0.23 -1.17 -1.93
CA LEU A 25 -0.55 -0.66 -0.80
C LEU A 25 -0.41 0.87 -0.63
N GLN A 26 0.80 1.41 -0.77
CA GLN A 26 1.03 2.86 -0.78
C GLN A 26 0.29 3.55 -1.94
N SER A 27 0.28 2.93 -3.12
CA SER A 27 -0.45 3.45 -4.29
C SER A 27 -1.98 3.45 -4.04
N ILE A 28 -2.52 2.38 -3.44
CA ILE A 28 -3.93 2.29 -3.05
C ILE A 28 -4.28 3.39 -2.04
N LEU A 29 -3.45 3.58 -0.99
CA LEU A 29 -3.63 4.64 0.00
C LEU A 29 -3.63 6.03 -0.64
N ALA A 30 -2.69 6.29 -1.56
CA ALA A 30 -2.59 7.56 -2.28
C ALA A 30 -3.78 7.82 -3.21
N GLN A 31 -4.55 6.78 -3.56
CA GLN A 31 -5.75 6.87 -4.40
C GLN A 31 -7.04 6.71 -3.59
N LYS A 32 -6.99 6.74 -2.25
CA LYS A 32 -8.16 6.58 -1.37
C LYS A 32 -9.35 7.43 -1.81
N ASP A 33 -9.17 8.74 -1.93
CA ASP A 33 -10.29 9.65 -2.23
C ASP A 33 -10.80 9.47 -3.66
N ALA A 34 -9.90 9.22 -4.62
CA ALA A 34 -10.25 8.87 -5.99
C ALA A 34 -11.07 7.57 -6.08
N LEU A 35 -10.72 6.56 -5.29
CA LEU A 35 -11.45 5.29 -5.23
C LEU A 35 -12.81 5.47 -4.58
N ARG A 36 -12.91 6.26 -3.50
CA ARG A 36 -14.19 6.60 -2.88
C ARG A 36 -15.12 7.34 -3.85
N ALA A 37 -14.60 8.35 -4.55
CA ALA A 37 -15.35 9.08 -5.56
C ALA A 37 -15.78 8.19 -6.74
N MET A 38 -14.95 7.22 -7.13
CA MET A 38 -15.29 6.26 -8.18
C MET A 38 -16.47 5.39 -7.77
N VAL A 39 -16.46 4.78 -6.58
CA VAL A 39 -17.51 3.84 -6.15
C VAL A 39 -18.84 4.53 -5.82
N THR A 40 -18.84 5.84 -5.57
CA THR A 40 -20.07 6.64 -5.37
C THR A 40 -20.56 7.35 -6.63
N SER A 41 -19.83 7.25 -7.74
CA SER A 41 -20.21 7.89 -9.01
C SER A 41 -21.46 7.26 -9.63
N LYS A 42 -22.21 8.06 -10.40
CA LYS A 42 -23.42 7.57 -11.11
C LYS A 42 -23.04 6.50 -12.13
N GLU A 43 -21.90 6.66 -12.77
CA GLU A 43 -21.35 5.73 -13.75
C GLU A 43 -21.04 4.37 -13.16
N TRP A 44 -20.55 4.32 -11.91
CA TRP A 44 -20.33 3.07 -11.20
C TRP A 44 -21.65 2.42 -10.80
N THR A 45 -22.56 3.18 -10.17
CA THR A 45 -23.84 2.63 -9.68
C THR A 45 -24.76 2.17 -10.80
N SER A 46 -24.68 2.76 -11.99
CA SER A 46 -25.40 2.31 -13.19
C SER A 46 -24.72 1.15 -13.93
N SER A 47 -23.50 0.77 -13.55
CA SER A 47 -22.75 -0.28 -14.25
C SER A 47 -23.26 -1.69 -13.92
N THR A 48 -23.09 -2.63 -14.86
CA THR A 48 -23.34 -4.05 -14.63
C THR A 48 -22.41 -4.62 -13.55
N TYR A 49 -21.16 -4.13 -13.51
CA TYR A 49 -20.14 -4.54 -12.54
C TYR A 49 -20.54 -4.27 -11.09
N ALA A 50 -21.25 -3.18 -10.80
CA ALA A 50 -21.68 -2.86 -9.43
C ALA A 50 -22.62 -3.92 -8.82
N LYS A 51 -23.27 -4.75 -9.65
CA LYS A 51 -24.16 -5.82 -9.18
C LYS A 51 -23.39 -7.06 -8.72
N GLU A 52 -22.12 -7.23 -9.13
CA GLU A 52 -21.32 -8.38 -8.78
C GLU A 52 -21.01 -8.45 -7.29
N ALA A 53 -21.04 -9.65 -6.71
CA ALA A 53 -20.74 -9.85 -5.29
C ALA A 53 -19.33 -9.35 -4.91
N LYS A 54 -18.35 -9.50 -5.82
CA LYS A 54 -16.98 -9.00 -5.62
C LYS A 54 -16.94 -7.47 -5.58
N ALA A 55 -17.69 -6.79 -6.45
CA ALA A 55 -17.77 -5.34 -6.49
C ALA A 55 -18.44 -4.76 -5.23
N LYS A 56 -19.48 -5.43 -4.71
CA LYS A 56 -20.13 -5.03 -3.45
C LYS A 56 -19.16 -5.08 -2.27
N LYS A 57 -18.43 -6.19 -2.10
CA LYS A 57 -17.39 -6.31 -1.07
C LYS A 57 -16.30 -5.25 -1.22
N PHE A 58 -15.88 -4.96 -2.44
CA PHE A 58 -14.92 -3.91 -2.71
C PHE A 58 -15.43 -2.52 -2.29
N VAL A 59 -16.70 -2.19 -2.59
CA VAL A 59 -17.32 -0.93 -2.18
C VAL A 59 -17.39 -0.83 -0.66
N GLU A 60 -17.80 -1.90 0.03
CA GLU A 60 -17.83 -1.96 1.51
C GLU A 60 -16.45 -1.65 2.10
N GLN A 61 -15.39 -2.27 1.58
CA GLN A 61 -14.02 -2.02 2.05
C GLN A 61 -13.52 -0.60 1.75
N VAL A 62 -13.81 -0.07 0.56
CA VAL A 62 -13.37 1.28 0.15
C VAL A 62 -14.09 2.37 0.96
N LEU A 63 -15.32 2.12 1.40
CA LEU A 63 -16.08 3.07 2.22
C LEU A 63 -15.81 2.93 3.73
N ASP A 64 -15.33 1.77 4.19
CA ASP A 64 -14.96 1.54 5.59
C ASP A 64 -13.74 2.37 6.01
N SER A 65 -13.92 3.23 7.02
CA SER A 65 -12.81 4.01 7.59
C SER A 65 -11.79 3.12 8.31
N GLY A 66 -12.24 2.03 8.93
CA GLY A 66 -11.39 1.09 9.67
C GLY A 66 -10.39 0.38 8.76
N PHE A 67 -10.82 -0.01 7.56
CA PHE A 67 -9.97 -0.55 6.50
C PHE A 67 -8.79 0.39 6.19
N TRP A 68 -9.06 1.68 5.95
CA TRP A 68 -8.00 2.64 5.63
C TRP A 68 -7.02 2.87 6.78
N THR A 69 -7.52 2.93 8.02
CA THR A 69 -6.66 3.03 9.21
C THR A 69 -5.72 1.83 9.30
N LYS A 70 -6.26 0.61 9.15
CA LYS A 70 -5.46 -0.62 9.12
C LYS A 70 -4.41 -0.60 8.01
N CYS A 71 -4.75 -0.13 6.81
CA CYS A 71 -3.79 0.00 5.72
C CYS A 71 -2.65 0.98 6.05
N VAL A 72 -2.96 2.11 6.70
CA VAL A 72 -1.95 3.08 7.15
C VAL A 72 -1.04 2.45 8.21
N ASP A 73 -1.59 1.70 9.15
CA ASP A 73 -0.82 1.04 10.20
C ASP A 73 0.09 -0.04 9.62
N ILE A 74 -0.41 -0.86 8.69
CA ILE A 74 0.41 -1.85 7.97
C ILE A 74 1.59 -1.16 7.27
N VAL A 75 1.36 -0.04 6.56
CA VAL A 75 2.44 0.71 5.91
C VAL A 75 3.45 1.22 6.94
N LYS A 76 2.98 1.83 8.04
CA LYS A 76 3.87 2.36 9.10
C LYS A 76 4.73 1.28 9.78
N LEU A 77 4.19 0.07 9.93
CA LEU A 77 4.89 -1.08 10.53
C LEU A 77 5.86 -1.75 9.56
N THR A 78 5.52 -1.79 8.27
CA THR A 78 6.34 -2.45 7.24
C THR A 78 7.43 -1.54 6.66
N GLU A 79 7.24 -0.22 6.72
CA GLU A 79 8.20 0.76 6.19
C GLU A 79 9.64 0.59 6.75
N PRO A 80 9.86 0.40 8.07
CA PRO A 80 11.21 0.18 8.60
C PRO A 80 11.87 -1.09 8.03
N PHE A 81 11.10 -2.18 7.85
CA PHE A 81 11.61 -3.39 7.22
C PHE A 81 11.98 -3.17 5.75
N VAL A 82 11.15 -2.46 5.00
CA VAL A 82 11.44 -2.12 3.60
C VAL A 82 12.73 -1.30 3.50
N ARG A 83 13.02 -0.41 4.46
CA ARG A 83 14.30 0.32 4.50
C ARG A 83 15.49 -0.59 4.77
N VAL A 84 15.37 -1.57 5.68
CA VAL A 84 16.42 -2.57 5.92
C VAL A 84 16.69 -3.40 4.67
N LEU A 85 15.64 -3.90 4.02
CA LEU A 85 15.77 -4.69 2.79
C LEU A 85 16.47 -3.90 1.68
N ARG A 86 16.15 -2.61 1.53
CA ARG A 86 16.86 -1.72 0.58
C ARG A 86 18.33 -1.49 0.90
N ILE A 87 18.78 -1.67 2.14
CA ILE A 87 20.21 -1.57 2.49
C ILE A 87 20.94 -2.84 2.06
N VAL A 88 20.32 -4.01 2.24
CA VAL A 88 20.89 -5.30 1.85
C VAL A 88 20.97 -5.44 0.33
N ASP A 89 19.98 -4.90 -0.39
CA ASP A 89 19.89 -4.96 -1.85
C ASP A 89 20.89 -4.04 -2.58
N LYS A 90 21.50 -3.07 -1.88
CA LYS A 90 22.52 -2.19 -2.47
C LYS A 90 23.86 -2.90 -2.51
N GLU A 91 24.24 -3.40 -3.69
CA GLU A 91 25.52 -4.08 -3.93
C GLU A 91 26.75 -3.17 -3.75
N ASP A 92 26.58 -1.85 -3.76
CA ASP A 92 27.67 -0.86 -3.74
C ASP A 92 28.49 -0.79 -2.44
N LYS A 93 27.98 -1.31 -1.31
CA LYS A 93 28.66 -1.22 0.00
C LYS A 93 28.54 -2.51 0.79
N PRO A 94 29.55 -2.91 1.59
CA PRO A 94 29.45 -4.08 2.46
C PRO A 94 28.28 -3.92 3.45
N ALA A 95 27.15 -4.56 3.15
CA ALA A 95 25.90 -4.37 3.88
C ALA A 95 25.95 -4.91 5.32
N MET A 96 26.78 -5.93 5.58
CA MET A 96 26.84 -6.62 6.87
C MET A 96 27.17 -5.71 8.05
N GLY A 97 28.05 -4.71 7.87
CA GLY A 97 28.41 -3.76 8.93
C GLY A 97 27.28 -2.80 9.32
N PHE A 98 26.38 -2.50 8.38
CA PHE A 98 25.24 -1.60 8.59
C PHE A 98 23.94 -2.33 8.91
N LEU A 99 23.85 -3.62 8.55
CA LEU A 99 22.65 -4.44 8.68
C LEU A 99 22.21 -4.58 10.13
N TYR A 100 23.15 -4.86 11.04
CA TYR A 100 22.84 -5.01 12.46
C TYR A 100 22.21 -3.73 13.04
N GLN A 101 22.83 -2.57 12.77
CA GLN A 101 22.32 -1.28 13.21
C GLN A 101 20.96 -0.95 12.58
N ALA A 102 20.77 -1.26 11.30
CA ALA A 102 19.52 -1.02 10.59
C ALA A 102 18.37 -1.88 11.13
N ILE A 103 18.61 -3.16 11.42
CA ILE A 103 17.63 -4.06 12.05
C ILE A 103 17.28 -3.56 13.45
N HIS A 104 18.27 -3.18 14.25
CA HIS A 104 18.03 -2.66 15.60
C HIS A 104 17.14 -1.42 15.59
N LYS A 105 17.46 -0.44 14.73
CA LYS A 105 16.65 0.77 14.54
C LYS A 105 15.23 0.44 14.06
N ALA A 106 15.09 -0.46 13.09
CA ALA A 106 13.78 -0.87 12.59
C ALA A 106 12.92 -1.49 13.72
N ARG A 107 13.52 -2.35 14.55
CA ARG A 107 12.85 -2.94 15.71
C ARG A 107 12.38 -1.88 16.70
N GLU A 108 13.23 -0.93 17.06
CA GLU A 108 12.86 0.16 17.97
C GLU A 108 11.72 1.02 17.40
N GLU A 109 11.76 1.35 16.10
CA GLU A 109 10.70 2.10 15.45
C GLU A 109 9.36 1.37 15.43
N ILE A 110 9.37 0.05 15.27
CA ILE A 110 8.16 -0.77 15.32
C ILE A 110 7.63 -0.83 16.75
N MET A 111 8.50 -1.06 17.73
CA MET A 111 8.11 -1.12 19.15
C MET A 111 7.55 0.20 19.69
N LYS A 112 7.89 1.34 19.09
CA LYS A 112 7.29 2.65 19.43
C LYS A 112 5.91 2.87 18.82
N LYS A 113 5.53 2.06 17.83
CA LYS A 113 4.27 2.17 17.07
C LYS A 113 3.24 1.09 17.45
N VAL A 114 3.64 0.14 18.30
CA VAL A 114 2.81 -0.91 18.92
C VAL A 114 2.56 -0.51 20.36
#